data_AF-A0AAU2ZTL5-F1
#
_entry.id   AF-A0AAU2ZTL5-F1
#
_cell.length_a   1.000
_cell.length_b   1.000
_cell.length_c   1.000
_cell.angle_alpha   90.00
_cell.angle_beta   90.00
_cell.angle_gamma   90.00
#
_symmetry.space_group_name_H-M   'P 1'
#
loop_
_entity.id
_entity.type
_entity.pdbx_description
1 polymer ?
#
loop_
_entity_poly.entity_id
_entity_poly.type
_entity_poly.pdbx_seq_one_letter_code
_entity_poly.pdbx_strand_id
1 'polypeptide(L)'
;MRLDAESHEVRALDEQWEVTRAGDTPRPARSREYSRGQVTVVSRQWEAQRGPDGRLRKTEVFRFDPAEMKVPLQDAVLGAGWTWRAVVFKL
;
A
#
# COMPACT_ATOMS: atom_id res chain seq x y z
N MET A 1 -10.66 -7.28 -4.38
CA MET A 1 -10.35 -8.49 -5.17
C MET A 1 -11.64 -9.28 -5.40
N ARG A 2 -11.82 -9.90 -6.57
CA ARG A 2 -12.98 -10.74 -6.92
C ARG A 2 -12.52 -11.97 -7.69
N LEU A 3 -13.03 -13.16 -7.35
CA LEU A 3 -12.81 -14.39 -8.10
C LEU A 3 -13.88 -14.54 -9.19
N ASP A 4 -13.45 -14.89 -10.39
CA ASP A 4 -14.28 -15.16 -11.56
C ASP A 4 -14.04 -16.62 -11.98
N ALA A 5 -14.86 -17.53 -11.46
CA ALA A 5 -14.67 -18.96 -11.64
C ALA A 5 -14.91 -19.40 -13.10
N GLU A 6 -15.82 -18.74 -13.82
CA GLU A 6 -16.13 -19.07 -15.21
C GLU A 6 -14.92 -18.82 -16.12
N SER A 7 -14.23 -17.70 -15.92
CA SER A 7 -13.03 -17.34 -16.70
C SER A 7 -11.71 -17.83 -16.06
N HIS A 8 -11.76 -18.44 -14.88
CA HIS A 8 -10.60 -18.80 -14.06
C HIS A 8 -9.66 -17.62 -13.79
N GLU A 9 -10.25 -16.46 -13.45
CA GLU A 9 -9.53 -15.20 -13.24
C GLU A 9 -9.74 -14.63 -11.83
N VAL A 10 -8.74 -13.92 -11.32
CA VAL A 10 -8.84 -13.06 -10.15
C VAL A 10 -8.73 -11.61 -10.60
N ARG A 11 -9.78 -10.82 -10.37
CA ARG A 11 -9.82 -9.39 -10.67
C ARG A 11 -9.44 -8.59 -9.43
N ALA A 12 -8.34 -7.85 -9.51
CA ALA A 12 -7.79 -7.08 -8.40
C ALA A 12 -7.77 -5.58 -8.72
N LEU A 13 -8.22 -4.77 -7.76
CA LEU A 13 -8.12 -3.33 -7.76
C LEU A 13 -7.23 -2.95 -6.57
N ASP A 14 -6.21 -2.13 -6.81
CA ASP A 14 -5.48 -1.53 -5.71
C ASP A 14 -6.13 -0.18 -5.34
N GLU A 15 -6.26 0.06 -4.04
CA GLU A 15 -6.68 1.33 -3.46
C GLU A 15 -5.73 1.66 -2.32
N GLN A 16 -5.21 2.89 -2.31
CA GLN A 16 -4.32 3.40 -1.26
C GLN A 16 -4.96 4.60 -0.57
N TRP A 17 -4.80 4.66 0.76
CA TRP A 17 -5.19 5.80 1.58
C TRP A 17 -4.07 6.13 2.57
N GLU A 18 -3.58 7.36 2.55
CA GLU A 18 -2.77 7.89 3.64
C GLU A 18 -3.68 8.49 4.72
N VAL A 19 -3.35 8.24 5.99
CA VAL A 19 -4.10 8.76 7.14
C VAL A 19 -3.12 9.38 8.12
N THR A 20 -3.11 10.71 8.18
CA THR A 20 -2.36 11.43 9.21
C THR A 20 -3.20 11.49 10.49
N ARG A 21 -2.61 11.22 11.64
CA ARG A 21 -3.29 11.38 12.94
C ARG A 21 -3.18 12.85 13.37
N ALA A 22 -4.29 13.49 13.74
CA ALA A 22 -4.28 14.85 14.28
C ALA A 22 -4.83 14.88 15.73
N GLY A 23 -3.97 15.26 16.68
CA GLY A 23 -4.31 15.51 18.10
C GLY A 23 -4.34 14.29 19.03
N ASP A 24 -4.62 14.54 20.32
CA ASP A 24 -4.71 13.53 21.40
C ASP A 24 -5.97 12.64 21.34
N THR A 25 -6.91 12.97 20.46
CA THR A 25 -8.09 12.13 20.18
C THR A 25 -7.86 11.45 18.83
N PRO A 26 -7.97 10.10 18.72
CA PRO A 26 -7.73 9.39 17.48
C PRO A 26 -8.85 9.70 16.47
N ARG A 27 -8.78 10.85 15.81
CA ARG A 27 -9.55 11.15 14.61
C ARG A 27 -8.64 10.95 13.40
N PRO A 28 -9.04 10.12 12.42
CA PRO A 28 -8.31 10.03 11.16
C PRO A 28 -8.42 11.37 10.44
N ALA A 29 -7.33 12.15 10.40
CA ALA A 29 -7.25 13.28 9.48
C ALA A 29 -6.92 12.67 8.10
N ARG A 30 -7.92 12.66 7.21
CA ARG A 30 -7.76 12.15 5.85
C ARG A 30 -6.86 13.10 5.05
N SER A 31 -5.54 12.91 5.10
CA SER A 31 -4.60 13.36 4.07
C SER A 31 -4.81 12.47 2.85
N ARG A 32 -5.82 12.81 2.06
CA ARG A 32 -6.42 11.90 1.08
C ARG A 32 -5.60 11.89 -0.23
N GLU A 33 -4.41 11.30 -0.23
CA GLU A 33 -3.82 10.83 -1.48
C GLU A 33 -4.53 9.52 -1.85
N TYR A 34 -5.56 9.64 -2.70
CA TYR A 34 -6.37 8.54 -3.17
C TYR A 34 -5.85 8.07 -4.52
N SER A 35 -5.18 6.93 -4.53
CA SER A 35 -4.66 6.31 -5.74
C SER A 35 -5.46 5.06 -6.08
N ARG A 36 -5.88 4.97 -7.35
CA ARG A 36 -6.55 3.81 -7.96
C ARG A 36 -5.78 3.35 -9.18
N GLY A 37 -5.66 2.04 -9.35
CA GLY A 37 -4.87 1.44 -10.42
C GLY A 37 -3.60 0.80 -9.87
N GLN A 38 -2.60 0.49 -10.71
CA GLN A 38 -1.41 -0.21 -10.26
C GLN A 38 -0.63 0.64 -9.23
N VAL A 39 -0.79 0.33 -7.94
CA VAL A 39 -0.02 1.00 -6.89
C VAL A 39 1.36 0.36 -6.82
N THR A 40 2.39 1.17 -7.09
CA THR A 40 3.82 0.80 -7.03
C THR A 40 4.61 1.68 -6.05
N VAL A 41 3.94 2.67 -5.43
CA VAL A 41 4.59 3.66 -4.58
C VAL A 41 4.95 3.04 -3.23
N VAL A 42 6.23 3.13 -2.86
CA VAL A 42 6.70 2.78 -1.52
C VAL A 42 6.57 4.00 -0.62
N SER A 43 5.71 3.91 0.40
CA SER A 43 5.54 4.97 1.40
C SER A 43 6.61 4.84 2.48
N ARG A 44 7.28 5.94 2.85
CA ARG A 44 8.35 5.96 3.86
C ARG A 44 8.17 7.17 4.77
N GLN A 45 8.37 7.00 6.07
CA GLN A 45 8.44 8.10 7.03
C GLN A 45 9.78 8.10 7.75
N TRP A 46 10.32 9.30 7.94
CA TRP A 46 11.62 9.52 8.55
C TRP A 46 11.46 10.46 9.74
N GLU A 47 12.05 10.10 10.87
CA GLU A 47 12.23 11.01 12.01
C GLU A 47 13.64 11.56 12.02
N ALA A 48 13.76 12.87 12.22
CA ALA A 48 15.05 13.53 12.39
C ALA A 48 15.27 13.81 13.88
N GLN A 49 16.30 13.21 14.46
CA GLN A 49 16.67 13.38 15.87
C GLN A 49 18.09 13.94 15.97
N ARG A 50 18.34 14.83 16.93
CA ARG A 50 19.69 15.34 17.20
C ARG A 50 20.37 14.41 18.20
N GLY A 51 21.51 13.84 17.80
CA GLY A 51 22.30 12.95 18.66
C GLY A 51 23.04 13.70 19.78
N PRO A 52 23.63 12.96 20.73
CA PRO A 52 24.46 13.53 21.81
C PRO A 52 25.67 14.33 21.29
N ASP A 53 26.10 14.02 20.06
CA ASP A 53 27.15 14.68 19.29
C ASP A 53 26.69 15.97 18.59
N GLY A 54 25.42 16.36 18.76
CA GLY A 54 24.81 17.52 18.10
C GLY A 54 24.48 17.31 16.62
N ARG A 55 24.77 16.13 16.05
CA ARG A 55 24.53 15.83 14.63
C ARG A 55 23.08 15.40 14.42
N LEU A 56 22.50 15.82 13.30
CA LEU A 56 21.16 15.39 12.89
C LEU A 56 21.26 13.96 12.33
N ARG A 57 20.47 13.04 12.88
CA ARG A 57 20.32 11.67 12.42
C ARG A 57 18.90 11.51 11.88
N LYS A 58 18.77 10.95 10.68
CA LYS A 58 17.47 10.57 10.12
C LYS A 58 17.30 9.07 10.29
N THR A 59 16.25 8.67 10.97
CA THR A 59 15.88 7.27 11.17
C THR A 59 14.59 7.01 10.42
N GLU A 60 14.56 5.96 9.59
CA GLU A 60 13.31 5.48 9.00
C GLU A 60 12.47 4.86 10.12
N VAL A 61 11.25 5.36 10.31
CA VAL A 61 10.32 4.86 11.33
C VAL A 61 9.14 4.12 10.74
N PHE A 62 8.93 4.25 9.43
CA PHE A 62 7.87 3.56 8.72
C PHE A 62 8.27 3.30 7.28
N ARG A 63 7.93 2.12 6.78
CA ARG A 63 8.00 1.74 5.38
C ARG A 63 6.79 0.87 5.05
N PHE A 64 6.15 1.18 3.92
CA PHE A 64 5.10 0.34 3.35
C PHE A 64 5.39 0.14 1.87
N ASP A 65 5.61 -1.11 1.48
CA ASP A 65 5.83 -1.52 0.10
C ASP A 65 4.65 -2.41 -0.35
N PRO A 66 3.77 -1.92 -1.25
CA PRO A 66 2.63 -2.70 -1.74
C PRO A 66 3.03 -4.04 -2.39
N ALA A 67 4.27 -4.15 -2.90
CA ALA A 67 4.75 -5.36 -3.53
C ALA A 67 4.89 -6.52 -2.52
N GLU A 68 5.20 -6.23 -1.25
CA GLU A 68 5.33 -7.24 -0.19
C GLU A 68 4.03 -8.02 0.04
N MET A 69 2.88 -7.43 -0.30
CA MET A 69 1.58 -8.11 -0.26
C MET A 69 1.13 -8.60 -1.63
N LYS A 70 1.31 -7.79 -2.68
CA LYS A 70 0.77 -8.10 -4.02
C LYS A 70 1.47 -9.26 -4.68
N VAL A 71 2.79 -9.38 -4.54
CA VAL A 71 3.57 -10.43 -5.20
C VAL A 71 3.18 -11.82 -4.69
N PRO A 72 3.15 -12.10 -3.36
CA PRO A 72 2.71 -13.40 -2.87
C PRO A 72 1.28 -13.79 -3.29
N LEU A 73 0.37 -12.81 -3.39
CA LEU A 73 -0.99 -13.06 -3.85
C LEU A 73 -1.04 -13.43 -5.35
N GLN A 74 -0.27 -12.72 -6.17
CA GLN A 74 -0.14 -13.05 -7.59
C GLN A 74 0.46 -14.44 -7.77
N ASP A 75 1.51 -14.77 -7.03
CA ASP A 75 2.16 -16.08 -7.07
C ASP A 75 1.20 -17.20 -6.66
N ALA A 76 0.39 -16.98 -5.61
CA ALA A 76 -0.61 -17.95 -5.18
C ALA A 76 -1.70 -18.18 -6.24
N VAL A 77 -2.18 -17.11 -6.88
CA VAL A 77 -3.19 -17.18 -7.95
C VAL A 77 -2.64 -17.91 -9.17
N LEU A 78 -1.45 -17.51 -9.64
CA LEU A 78 -0.79 -18.14 -10.78
C LEU A 78 -0.42 -19.59 -10.49
N GLY A 79 0.07 -19.89 -9.28
CA GLY A 79 0.38 -21.24 -8.82
C GLY A 79 -0.84 -22.16 -8.74
N ALA A 80 -2.03 -21.60 -8.50
CA ALA A 80 -3.30 -22.31 -8.56
C ALA A 80 -3.83 -22.48 -10.00
N GLY A 81 -3.13 -21.97 -11.02
CA GLY A 81 -3.55 -22.02 -12.43
C GLY A 81 -4.56 -20.93 -12.82
N TRP A 82 -4.81 -19.95 -11.95
CA TRP A 82 -5.71 -18.83 -12.21
C TRP A 82 -4.95 -17.68 -12.87
N THR A 83 -5.68 -16.83 -13.61
CA THR A 83 -5.10 -15.61 -14.20
C THR A 83 -5.31 -14.41 -13.28
N TRP A 84 -4.26 -13.61 -13.06
CA TRP A 84 -4.38 -12.33 -12.36
C TRP A 84 -4.74 -11.19 -13.33
N ARG A 85 -5.82 -10.45 -13.04
CA ARG A 85 -6.28 -9.30 -13.81
C ARG A 85 -6.33 -8.05 -12.94
N ALA A 86 -5.42 -7.11 -13.20
CA ALA A 86 -5.55 -5.77 -12.64
C ALA A 86 -6.71 -5.04 -13.32
N VAL A 87 -7.63 -4.46 -12.54
CA VAL A 87 -8.78 -3.69 -13.04
C VAL A 87 -8.76 -2.27 -12.50
N VAL A 88 -9.29 -1.34 -13.29
CA VAL A 88 -9.53 0.05 -12.89
C VAL A 88 -11.02 0.34 -13.10
N PHE A 89 -11.72 0.79 -12.07
CA PHE A 89 -13.10 1.25 -12.22
C PHE A 89 -13.11 2.77 -12.46
N LYS A 90 -13.70 3.19 -13.59
CA LYS A 90 -14.08 4.59 -13.78
C LYS A 90 -15.21 4.91 -12.79
N LEU A 91 -15.08 6.03 -12.07
CA LEU A 91 -16.15 6.61 -11.24
C LEU A 91 -17.04 7.49 -12.10
#